data_AF-A0A955QGP2-F1
#
_entry.id   AF-A0A955QGP2-F1
#
_cell.length_a   1.000
_cell.length_b   1.000
_cell.length_c   1.000
_cell.angle_alpha   90.00
_cell.angle_beta   90.00
_cell.angle_gamma   90.00
#
_symmetry.space_group_name_H-M   'P 1'
#
loop_
_entity.id
_entity.type
_entity.pdbx_description
1 polymer ?
#
loop_
_entity_poly.entity_id
_entity_poly.type
_entity_poly.pdbx_seq_one_letter_code
_entity_poly.pdbx_strand_id
1 'polypeptide(L)'
;MPTLRNSEPQWFLFLVILWFLFVGTGCQTSPPAGNGLPHVVKRSQFLMGTVVFVTAVANDEDTAKDAASKSLNEIRRLEELLSTWIPT
;
A
#
# COMPACT_ATOMS: atom_id res chain seq x y z
N MET A 1 -55.92 3.68 3.79
CA MET A 1 -55.58 2.52 2.94
C MET A 1 -55.94 2.91 1.50
N PRO A 2 -55.08 2.76 0.47
CA PRO A 2 -54.05 1.74 0.28
C PRO A 2 -52.62 2.30 0.14
N THR A 3 -51.65 1.39 0.23
CA THR A 3 -50.20 1.58 0.23
C THR A 3 -49.64 1.67 -1.19
N LEU A 4 -49.07 2.82 -1.58
CA LEU A 4 -48.29 2.93 -2.82
C LEU A 4 -46.93 2.27 -2.62
N ARG A 5 -46.87 1.04 -3.11
CA ARG A 5 -45.71 0.17 -3.19
C ARG A 5 -44.66 0.80 -4.11
N ASN A 6 -43.58 1.23 -3.48
CA ASN A 6 -42.28 1.60 -4.03
C ASN A 6 -41.96 0.94 -5.38
N SER A 7 -42.02 1.72 -6.46
CA SER A 7 -41.52 1.35 -7.79
C SER A 7 -40.17 2.02 -8.00
N GLU A 8 -39.11 1.44 -7.43
CA GLU A 8 -37.74 1.92 -7.67
C GLU A 8 -37.41 1.75 -9.17
N PRO A 9 -36.87 2.78 -9.83
CA PRO A 9 -36.64 2.68 -11.26
C PRO A 9 -35.50 1.70 -11.55
N GLN A 10 -35.75 0.64 -12.31
CA GLN A 10 -34.73 -0.37 -12.62
C GLN A 10 -33.47 0.20 -13.31
N TRP A 11 -33.56 1.38 -13.92
CA TRP A 11 -32.43 2.08 -14.50
C TRP A 11 -31.42 2.60 -13.46
N PHE A 12 -31.84 2.88 -12.22
CA PHE A 12 -30.93 3.32 -11.15
C PHE A 12 -29.94 2.22 -10.78
N LEU A 13 -30.41 0.97 -10.64
CA LEU A 13 -29.55 -0.17 -10.37
C LEU A 13 -28.56 -0.42 -11.52
N PHE A 14 -29.01 -0.23 -12.77
CA PHE A 14 -28.15 -0.33 -13.94
C PHE A 14 -27.01 0.71 -13.93
N LEU A 15 -27.30 1.96 -13.57
CA LEU A 15 -26.27 3.01 -13.48
C LEU A 15 -25.27 2.73 -12.35
N VAL A 16 -25.72 2.23 -11.21
CA VAL A 16 -24.84 1.89 -10.08
C VAL A 16 -23.91 0.73 -10.44
N ILE A 17 -24.42 -0.31 -11.10
CA ILE A 17 -23.62 -1.45 -11.58
C ILE A 17 -22.61 -1.00 -12.65
N LEU A 18 -23.04 -0.16 -13.60
CA LEU A 18 -22.15 0.38 -14.64
C LEU A 18 -21.02 1.22 -14.02
N TRP A 19 -21.32 2.03 -13.01
CA TRP A 19 -20.32 2.82 -12.29
C TRP A 19 -19.33 1.93 -11.55
N PHE A 20 -19.79 0.88 -10.86
CA PHE A 20 -18.92 -0.08 -10.18
C PHE A 20 -17.99 -0.84 -11.15
N LEU A 21 -18.48 -1.21 -12.33
CA LEU A 21 -17.68 -1.83 -13.38
C LEU A 21 -16.60 -0.87 -13.92
N PHE A 22 -16.95 0.40 -14.12
CA PHE A 22 -16.02 1.41 -14.66
C PHE A 22 -14.90 1.77 -13.67
N VAL A 23 -15.21 1.80 -12.37
CA VAL A 23 -14.24 2.13 -11.31
C VAL A 23 -13.31 0.95 -11.00
N GLY A 24 -13.74 -0.29 -11.27
CA GLY A 24 -12.97 -1.50 -10.94
C GLY A 24 -11.80 -1.84 -11.87
N THR A 25 -11.78 -1.34 -13.11
CA THR A 25 -10.74 -1.66 -14.11
C THR A 25 -9.63 -0.60 -14.18
N GLY A 26 -9.07 -0.25 -13.03
CA GLY A 26 -7.87 0.58 -12.92
C GLY A 26 -6.65 -0.23 -12.55
N CYS A 27 -6.17 -1.13 -13.42
CA CYS A 27 -4.80 -1.65 -13.26
C CYS A 27 -3.85 -0.60 -13.84
N GLN A 28 -3.38 0.32 -12.99
CA GLN A 28 -2.31 1.24 -13.38
C GLN A 28 -1.01 0.44 -13.45
N THR A 29 -0.71 -0.06 -14.64
CA THR A 29 0.62 -0.59 -14.96
C THR A 29 1.56 0.61 -15.07
N SER A 30 2.41 0.80 -14.06
CA SER A 30 3.47 1.82 -14.04
C SER A 30 4.36 1.70 -15.30
N PRO A 31 4.82 2.83 -15.87
CA PRO A 31 5.58 2.83 -17.12
C PRO A 31 6.91 2.04 -17.01
N PRO A 32 7.41 1.48 -18.12
CA PRO A 32 8.62 0.66 -18.13
C PRO A 32 9.83 1.48 -17.66
N ALA A 33 10.50 0.96 -16.63
CA ALA A 33 11.72 1.50 -16.07
C ALA A 33 12.82 1.58 -17.14
N GLY A 34 13.01 2.77 -17.70
CA GLY A 34 14.06 3.06 -18.65
C GLY A 34 14.23 4.56 -18.75
N ASN A 35 15.25 5.09 -18.06
CA ASN A 35 15.79 6.46 -18.19
C ASN A 35 15.21 7.54 -17.25
N GLY A 36 14.86 7.19 -16.01
CA GLY A 36 14.56 8.15 -14.94
C GLY A 36 15.74 8.37 -13.99
N LEU A 37 15.84 9.56 -13.38
CA LEU A 37 16.71 9.81 -12.23
C LEU A 37 16.41 8.79 -11.11
N PRO A 38 17.40 8.27 -10.38
CA PRO A 38 17.17 7.27 -9.35
C PRO A 38 16.23 7.80 -8.27
N HIS A 39 15.24 7.01 -7.90
CA HIS A 39 14.30 7.30 -6.82
C HIS A 39 14.97 7.01 -5.47
N VAL A 40 15.00 8.01 -4.60
CA VAL A 40 15.55 7.91 -3.25
C VAL A 40 14.40 7.95 -2.25
N VAL A 41 14.20 6.85 -1.52
CA VAL A 41 13.17 6.71 -0.50
C VAL A 41 13.84 6.62 0.87
N LYS A 42 13.52 7.57 1.76
CA LYS A 42 13.97 7.56 3.16
C LYS A 42 12.80 7.24 4.07
N ARG A 43 12.95 6.21 4.92
CA ARG A 43 11.99 5.81 5.94
C ARG A 43 12.66 5.84 7.31
N SER A 44 11.89 6.19 8.34
CA SER A 44 12.34 6.18 9.71
C SER A 44 11.33 5.44 10.57
N GLN A 45 11.81 4.59 11.47
CA GLN A 45 10.96 3.87 12.40
C GLN A 45 11.66 3.73 13.76
N PHE A 46 10.89 3.76 14.84
CA PHE A 46 11.39 3.43 16.16
C PHE A 46 11.44 1.91 16.33
N LEU A 47 12.64 1.35 16.47
CA LEU A 47 12.92 -0.08 16.59
C LEU A 47 14.09 -0.27 17.56
N MET A 48 14.11 -1.36 18.32
CA MET A 48 15.17 -1.68 19.29
C MET A 48 15.46 -0.56 20.31
N GLY A 49 14.45 0.23 20.67
CA GLY A 49 14.59 1.36 21.60
C GLY A 49 15.29 2.60 21.02
N THR A 50 15.47 2.69 19.70
CA THR A 50 16.08 3.85 19.02
C THR A 50 15.36 4.18 17.71
N VAL A 51 15.69 5.33 17.10
CA VAL A 51 15.17 5.70 15.77
C VAL A 51 16.13 5.18 14.69
N VAL A 52 15.63 4.29 13.84
CA VAL A 52 16.36 3.72 12.71
C VAL A 52 15.95 4.44 11.43
N PHE A 53 16.93 4.80 10.60
CA PHE A 53 16.72 5.39 9.28
C PHE A 53 17.19 4.43 8.20
N VAL A 54 16.31 4.16 7.23
CA VAL A 54 16.62 3.36 6.05
C VAL A 54 16.48 4.25 4.82
N THR A 55 17.52 4.29 4.00
CA THR A 55 17.52 4.99 2.71
C THR A 55 17.68 3.96 1.60
N ALA A 56 16.67 3.81 0.77
CA ALA A 56 16.69 2.94 -0.40
C ALA A 56 16.81 3.79 -1.67
N VAL A 57 17.65 3.36 -2.60
CA VAL A 57 17.85 4.02 -3.89
C VAL A 57 17.59 2.98 -4.98
N ALA A 58 16.62 3.23 -5.85
CA ALA A 58 16.31 2.33 -6.95
C ALA A 58 15.85 3.12 -8.19
N ASN A 59 15.89 2.48 -9.36
CA ASN A 59 15.40 3.07 -10.60
C ASN A 59 13.86 3.17 -10.66
N ASP A 60 13.18 2.51 -9.73
CA ASP A 60 11.74 2.46 -9.61
C ASP A 60 11.34 2.80 -8.15
N GLU A 61 10.33 3.65 -8.01
CA GLU A 61 9.89 4.14 -6.70
C GLU A 61 9.29 3.01 -5.85
N ASP A 62 8.52 2.12 -6.48
CA ASP A 62 7.86 1.01 -5.79
C ASP A 62 8.91 0.02 -5.27
N THR A 63 9.93 -0.25 -6.08
CA THR A 63 11.10 -1.03 -5.67
C THR A 63 11.85 -0.39 -4.51
N ALA A 64 12.08 0.93 -4.54
CA ALA A 64 12.73 1.64 -3.42
C ALA A 64 11.88 1.59 -2.13
N LYS A 65 10.56 1.75 -2.24
CA LYS A 65 9.62 1.65 -1.11
C LYS A 65 9.57 0.24 -0.53
N ASP A 66 9.50 -0.78 -1.39
CA ASP A 66 9.49 -2.19 -0.98
C ASP A 66 10.80 -2.57 -0.29
N ALA A 67 11.94 -2.18 -0.86
CA ALA A 67 13.25 -2.40 -0.25
C ALA A 67 13.35 -1.77 1.15
N ALA A 68 12.98 -0.49 1.28
CA ALA A 68 13.01 0.18 2.58
C ALA A 68 12.09 -0.50 3.62
N SER A 69 10.92 -0.98 3.18
CA SER A 69 9.95 -1.65 4.06
C SER A 69 10.44 -3.04 4.50
N LYS A 70 11.01 -3.81 3.58
CA LYS A 70 11.62 -5.13 3.87
C LYS A 70 12.79 -5.00 4.84
N SER A 71 13.64 -3.98 4.67
CA SER A 71 14.75 -3.74 5.61
C SER A 71 14.26 -3.48 7.03
N LEU A 72 13.24 -2.62 7.20
CA LEU A 72 12.68 -2.34 8.52
C LEU A 72 12.00 -3.56 9.14
N ASN A 73 11.30 -4.37 8.34
CA ASN A 73 10.71 -5.63 8.80
C ASN A 73 11.78 -6.63 9.26
N GLU A 74 12.90 -6.70 8.55
CA GLU A 74 14.00 -7.57 8.95
C GLU A 74 14.65 -7.11 10.25
N ILE A 75 14.81 -5.79 10.44
CA ILE A 75 15.29 -5.24 11.71
C ILE A 75 14.33 -5.59 12.85
N ARG A 76 13.02 -5.55 12.62
CA ARG A 76 12.03 -6.00 13.61
C ARG A 76 12.17 -7.49 13.94
N ARG A 77 12.39 -8.34 12.93
CA ARG A 77 12.64 -9.77 13.14
C ARG A 77 13.92 -9.98 13.97
N LEU A 78 14.96 -9.20 13.72
CA LEU A 78 16.19 -9.23 14.51
C LEU A 78 15.96 -8.73 15.94
N GLU A 79 15.08 -7.76 16.15
CA GLU A 79 14.70 -7.30 17.48
C GLU A 79 14.06 -8.45 18.28
N GLU A 80 13.14 -9.20 17.70
CA GLU A 80 12.51 -10.36 18.34
C GLU A 80 13.51 -11.47 18.70
N LEU A 81 14.56 -11.68 17.89
CA LEU A 81 15.56 -12.72 18.15
C LEU A 81 16.69 -12.30 19.10
N LEU A 82 17.05 -11.02 19.10
CA LEU A 82 18.26 -10.53 19.77
C LEU A 82 17.97 -9.68 21.00
N SER A 83 16.73 -9.25 21.22
CA SER A 83 16.38 -8.43 22.37
C SER A 83 16.51 -9.22 23.66
N THR A 84 17.31 -8.71 24.58
CA THR A 84 17.40 -9.22 25.96
C THR A 84 16.18 -8.82 26.81
N TRP A 85 15.29 -7.98 26.27
CA TRP A 85 14.12 -7.44 26.95
C TRP A 85 12.82 -8.13 26.53
N ILE A 86 12.82 -8.83 25.39
CA ILE A 86 11.65 -9.58 24.94
C ILE A 86 11.75 -10.97 25.59
N PRO A 87 10.81 -11.36 26.46
CA PRO A 87 10.79 -12.70 27.02
C PRO A 87 10.53 -13.73 25.91
N THR A 88 11.32 -14.80 25.90
CA THR A 88 11.22 -15.93 24.96
C THR A 88 10.13 -16.92 25.34
#